data_AF-A0A7K0TWB0-F1
#
_entry.id   AF-A0A7K0TWB0-F1
#
_cell.length_a   1.000
_cell.length_b   1.000
_cell.length_c   1.000
_cell.angle_alpha   90.00
_cell.angle_beta   90.00
_cell.angle_gamma   90.00
#
_symmetry.space_group_name_H-M   'P 1'
#
loop_
_entity.id
_entity.type
_entity.pdbx_description
1 polymer ?
#
loop_
_entity_poly.entity_id
_entity_poly.type
_entity_poly.pdbx_seq_one_letter_code
_entity_poly.pdbx_strand_id
1 'polypeptide(L)'
;MQRHNYDIVVIGAGGAGLRAAVEAREAGLRVAIICKSLFGKAHTVMAEGGVAASMGNVNENDGWKVHFRDTMRGGKFLNHYRMAELHAKESPDRVWELEVWGALFDRT
;
A
#
# COMPACT_ATOMS: atom_id res chain seq x y z
N MET A 1 2.94 -24.78 -27.46
CA MET A 1 2.60 -24.19 -26.15
C MET A 1 3.74 -23.27 -25.75
N GLN A 2 3.48 -21.98 -25.50
CA GLN A 2 4.50 -21.02 -25.08
C GLN A 2 4.62 -21.04 -23.55
N ARG A 3 5.86 -21.01 -23.03
CA ARG A 3 6.16 -21.00 -21.58
C ARG A 3 7.13 -19.87 -21.28
N HIS A 4 6.93 -19.20 -20.15
CA HIS A 4 7.81 -18.15 -19.66
C HIS A 4 8.22 -18.46 -18.21
N ASN A 5 9.49 -18.25 -17.87
CA ASN A 5 10.02 -18.51 -16.53
C ASN A 5 10.23 -17.19 -15.77
N TYR A 6 9.68 -17.14 -14.55
CA TYR A 6 9.77 -16.03 -13.60
C TYR A 6 9.84 -16.60 -12.19
N ASP A 7 10.46 -15.86 -11.28
CA ASP A 7 10.57 -16.25 -9.86
C ASP A 7 9.28 -15.90 -9.12
N ILE A 8 8.65 -14.76 -9.47
CA ILE A 8 7.39 -14.27 -8.89
C ILE A 8 6.42 -13.88 -10.00
N VAL A 9 5.15 -14.25 -9.84
CA VAL A 9 4.05 -13.81 -10.70
C VAL A 9 3.04 -13.03 -9.87
N VAL A 10 2.83 -11.77 -10.21
CA VAL A 10 1.84 -10.87 -9.61
C VAL A 10 0.63 -10.79 -10.54
N ILE A 11 -0.55 -11.18 -10.04
CA ILE A 11 -1.81 -11.05 -10.78
C ILE A 11 -2.55 -9.83 -10.26
N GLY A 12 -2.51 -8.74 -11.03
CA GLY A 12 -3.11 -7.45 -10.74
C GLY A 12 -2.07 -6.31 -10.74
N ALA A 13 -2.30 -5.29 -11.58
CA ALA A 13 -1.45 -4.11 -11.69
C ALA A 13 -2.03 -2.88 -10.95
N GLY A 14 -2.68 -3.11 -9.80
CA GLY A 14 -3.09 -2.04 -8.87
C GLY A 14 -1.99 -1.69 -7.89
N GLY A 15 -2.22 -0.70 -7.01
CA GLY A 15 -1.20 -0.22 -6.07
C GLY A 15 -0.54 -1.33 -5.25
N ALA A 16 -1.33 -2.27 -4.72
CA ALA A 16 -0.81 -3.42 -3.95
C ALA A 16 0.10 -4.34 -4.80
N GLY A 17 -0.33 -4.69 -6.01
CA GLY A 17 0.43 -5.59 -6.89
C GLY A 17 1.71 -4.94 -7.40
N LEU A 18 1.64 -3.67 -7.79
CA LEU A 18 2.83 -2.92 -8.22
C LEU A 18 3.82 -2.73 -7.08
N ARG A 19 3.36 -2.39 -5.87
CA ARG A 19 4.24 -2.28 -4.70
C ARG A 19 4.94 -3.60 -4.37
N ALA A 20 4.22 -4.72 -4.43
CA ALA A 20 4.79 -6.06 -4.26
C ALA A 20 5.80 -6.41 -5.37
N ALA A 21 5.52 -6.00 -6.62
CA ALA A 21 6.44 -6.21 -7.72
C ALA A 21 7.73 -5.40 -7.57
N VAL A 22 7.66 -4.18 -7.03
CA VAL A 22 8.84 -3.36 -6.71
C VAL A 22 9.71 -4.07 -5.66
N GLU A 23 9.14 -4.50 -4.52
CA GLU A 23 9.88 -5.26 -3.49
C GLU A 23 10.58 -6.49 -4.07
N ALA A 24 9.83 -7.31 -4.80
CA ALA A 24 10.36 -8.51 -5.41
C ALA A 24 11.52 -8.21 -6.37
N ARG A 25 11.42 -7.11 -7.12
CA ARG A 25 12.46 -6.69 -8.05
C ARG A 25 13.70 -6.16 -7.32
N GLU A 26 13.54 -5.41 -6.23
CA GLU A 26 14.64 -4.93 -5.39
C GLU A 26 15.39 -6.08 -4.72
N ALA A 27 14.68 -7.17 -4.40
CA ALA A 27 15.29 -8.43 -3.95
C ALA A 27 16.03 -9.21 -5.06
N GLY A 28 16.12 -8.67 -6.27
CA GLY A 28 16.85 -9.28 -7.39
C GLY A 28 16.07 -10.34 -8.18
N LEU A 29 14.77 -10.49 -7.93
CA LEU A 29 13.94 -11.53 -8.55
C LEU A 29 13.39 -11.10 -9.92
N ARG A 30 13.15 -12.08 -10.79
CA ARG A 30 12.44 -11.89 -12.05
C ARG A 30 10.94 -11.94 -11.80
N VAL A 31 10.29 -10.80 -11.99
CA VAL A 31 8.86 -10.64 -11.71
C VAL A 31 8.06 -10.51 -13.00
N ALA A 32 6.95 -11.26 -13.11
CA ALA A 32 5.91 -11.02 -14.10
C ALA A 32 4.71 -10.34 -13.46
N ILE A 33 4.17 -9.31 -14.12
CA ILE A 33 2.92 -8.66 -13.73
C ILE A 33 1.88 -8.96 -14.81
N ILE A 34 0.73 -9.49 -14.39
CA ILE A 34 -0.38 -9.82 -15.28
C ILE A 34 -1.58 -8.97 -14.89
N CYS A 35 -2.19 -8.27 -15.84
CA CYS A 35 -3.39 -7.48 -15.61
C CYS A 35 -4.45 -7.71 -16.70
N LYS A 36 -5.72 -7.60 -16.31
CA LYS A 36 -6.88 -7.78 -17.21
C LYS A 36 -7.04 -6.65 -18.21
N SER A 37 -6.69 -5.42 -17.81
CA SER A 37 -6.88 -4.19 -18.60
C SER A 37 -5.54 -3.53 -18.90
N LEU A 38 -5.60 -2.32 -19.48
CA LEU A 38 -4.42 -1.51 -19.77
C LEU A 38 -3.61 -1.25 -18.49
N PHE A 39 -2.30 -1.47 -18.58
CA PHE A 39 -1.36 -1.16 -17.51
C PHE A 39 -1.47 0.33 -17.11
N GLY A 40 -1.48 0.61 -15.80
CA GLY A 40 -1.70 1.97 -15.28
C GLY A 40 -3.17 2.41 -15.19
N LYS A 41 -4.15 1.58 -15.57
CA LYS A 41 -5.60 1.88 -15.42
C LYS A 41 -6.30 1.00 -14.37
N ALA A 42 -5.59 0.59 -13.33
CA ALA A 42 -6.23 -0.06 -12.19
C ALA A 42 -7.03 0.96 -11.36
N HIS A 43 -8.10 0.53 -10.67
CA HIS A 43 -8.96 1.43 -9.89
C HIS A 43 -8.25 2.25 -8.82
N THR A 44 -7.02 1.88 -8.41
CA THR A 44 -6.19 2.71 -7.52
C THR A 44 -6.04 4.15 -8.03
N VAL A 45 -6.05 4.38 -9.35
CA VAL A 45 -5.93 5.74 -9.94
C VAL A 45 -7.16 6.62 -9.72
N MET A 46 -8.29 6.04 -9.31
CA MET A 46 -9.54 6.76 -9.08
C MET A 46 -9.70 7.20 -7.61
N ALA A 47 -8.70 6.99 -6.77
CA ALA A 47 -8.74 7.39 -5.36
C ALA A 47 -8.52 8.91 -5.22
N GLU A 48 -9.56 9.63 -4.81
CA GLU A 48 -9.52 11.11 -4.66
C GLU A 48 -9.43 11.56 -3.20
N GLY A 49 -9.74 10.69 -2.23
CA GLY A 49 -9.81 11.07 -0.82
C GLY A 49 -8.45 11.21 -0.11
N GLY A 50 -7.44 10.44 -0.54
CA GLY A 50 -6.13 10.38 0.10
C GLY A 50 -5.82 9.03 0.75
N VAL A 51 -4.77 9.01 1.57
CA VAL A 51 -4.27 7.82 2.28
C VAL A 51 -4.28 8.06 3.79
N ALA A 52 -4.83 7.13 4.55
CA ALA A 52 -4.85 7.21 6.00
C ALA A 52 -3.52 6.70 6.57
N ALA A 53 -2.78 7.61 7.21
CA ALA A 53 -1.56 7.30 7.95
C ALA A 53 -1.44 8.24 9.14
N SER A 54 -1.02 7.70 10.29
CA SER A 54 -0.84 8.50 11.51
C SER A 54 0.49 9.21 11.46
N MET A 55 0.56 10.31 10.70
CA MET A 55 1.81 11.02 10.39
C MET A 55 2.27 11.92 11.55
N GLY A 56 1.35 12.36 12.41
CA GLY A 56 1.66 13.24 13.53
C GLY A 56 2.06 14.69 13.14
N ASN A 57 2.06 15.04 11.85
CA ASN A 57 2.54 16.33 11.35
C ASN A 57 1.63 17.52 11.73
N VAL A 58 0.31 17.35 11.66
CA VAL A 58 -0.69 18.39 11.98
C VAL A 58 -1.17 18.30 13.43
N ASN A 59 -1.29 17.06 13.93
CA ASN A 59 -1.77 16.77 15.27
C ASN A 59 -0.78 15.82 15.94
N GLU A 60 -0.04 16.32 16.92
CA GLU A 60 0.94 15.55 17.70
C GLU A 60 0.34 14.35 18.44
N ASN A 61 -0.99 14.35 18.66
CA ASN A 61 -1.69 13.23 19.29
C ASN A 61 -2.09 12.13 18.29
N ASP A 62 -1.83 12.32 16.99
CA ASP A 62 -2.07 11.31 15.97
C ASP A 62 -0.92 10.30 15.92
N GLY A 63 -1.14 9.13 16.52
CA GLY A 63 -0.18 8.04 16.55
C GLY A 63 -0.80 6.69 16.22
N TRP A 64 0.03 5.70 15.94
CA TRP A 64 -0.42 4.38 15.44
C TRP A 64 -1.44 3.70 16.36
N LYS A 65 -1.39 3.94 17.69
CA LYS A 65 -2.37 3.39 18.63
C LYS A 65 -3.78 3.96 18.42
N VAL A 66 -3.88 5.25 18.08
CA VAL A 66 -5.14 5.93 17.76
C VAL A 66 -5.68 5.38 16.45
N HIS A 67 -4.83 5.32 15.41
CA HIS A 67 -5.19 4.74 14.13
C HIS A 67 -5.66 3.28 14.27
N PHE A 68 -4.92 2.43 14.98
CA PHE A 68 -5.30 1.04 15.25
C PHE A 68 -6.66 0.94 15.95
N ARG A 69 -6.88 1.72 17.01
CA ARG A 69 -8.16 1.76 17.73
C ARG A 69 -9.31 2.10 16.79
N ASP A 70 -9.13 3.11 15.95
CA ASP A 70 -10.18 3.59 15.05
C ASP A 70 -10.43 2.60 13.90
N THR A 71 -9.40 1.94 13.37
CA THR A 71 -9.52 0.82 12.42
C THR A 71 -10.31 -0.35 13.02
N MET A 72 -9.99 -0.75 14.25
CA MET A 72 -10.69 -1.86 14.94
C MET A 72 -12.16 -1.51 15.22
N ARG A 73 -12.42 -0.28 15.69
CA ARG A 73 -13.79 0.20 15.93
C ARG A 73 -14.59 0.33 14.64
N GLY A 74 -13.98 0.87 13.59
CA GLY A 74 -14.60 1.05 12.28
C GLY A 74 -14.99 -0.28 11.63
N GLY A 75 -14.15 -1.32 11.78
CA GLY A 75 -14.48 -2.67 11.35
C GLY A 75 -15.33 -3.49 12.34
N LYS A 76 -15.92 -2.83 13.35
CA LYS A 76 -16.79 -3.45 14.37
C LYS A 76 -16.12 -4.64 15.09
N PHE A 77 -14.80 -4.58 15.26
CA PHE A 77 -13.97 -5.62 15.87
C PHE A 77 -13.97 -6.97 15.11
N LEU A 78 -14.37 -6.98 13.84
CA LEU A 78 -14.30 -8.17 12.97
C LEU A 78 -12.96 -8.28 12.23
N ASN A 79 -12.09 -7.28 12.35
CA ASN A 79 -10.78 -7.25 11.73
C ASN A 79 -9.88 -8.34 12.35
N HIS A 80 -8.97 -8.89 11.55
CA HIS A 80 -7.83 -9.59 12.11
C HIS A 80 -6.91 -8.60 12.82
N TYR A 81 -6.95 -8.55 14.16
CA TYR A 81 -6.30 -7.49 14.94
C TYR A 81 -4.82 -7.31 14.59
N ARG A 82 -4.07 -8.40 14.39
CA ARG A 82 -2.65 -8.34 14.01
C ARG A 82 -2.40 -7.64 12.67
N MET A 83 -3.30 -7.80 11.70
CA MET A 83 -3.19 -7.13 10.40
C MET A 83 -3.54 -5.65 10.52
N ALA A 84 -4.55 -5.30 11.33
CA ALA A 84 -4.89 -3.91 11.62
C ALA A 84 -3.78 -3.20 12.38
N GLU A 85 -3.12 -3.87 13.33
CA GLU A 85 -1.98 -3.34 14.06
C GLU A 85 -0.79 -3.08 13.14
N LEU A 86 -0.46 -4.05 12.28
CA LEU A 86 0.60 -3.92 11.28
C LEU A 86 0.32 -2.74 10.35
N HIS A 87 -0.90 -2.66 9.80
CA HIS A 87 -1.33 -1.56 8.95
C HIS A 87 -1.15 -0.20 9.65
N ALA A 88 -1.64 -0.06 10.88
CA ALA A 88 -1.55 1.20 11.61
C ALA A 88 -0.10 1.62 11.92
N LYS A 89 0.78 0.66 12.21
CA LYS A 89 2.20 0.91 12.49
C LYS A 89 3.00 1.26 11.24
N GLU A 90 2.77 0.59 10.12
CA GLU A 90 3.58 0.71 8.91
C GLU A 90 3.08 1.77 7.92
N SER A 91 1.80 2.19 8.01
CA SER A 91 1.22 3.18 7.10
C SER A 91 2.04 4.48 6.97
N PRO A 92 2.57 5.10 8.06
CA PRO A 92 3.38 6.31 7.94
C PRO A 92 4.63 6.12 7.07
N ASP A 93 5.36 5.03 7.27
CA ASP A 93 6.57 4.73 6.50
C ASP A 93 6.25 4.51 5.02
N ARG A 94 5.09 3.92 4.71
CA ARG A 94 4.63 3.75 3.31
C ARG A 94 4.27 5.08 2.65
N VAL A 95 3.75 6.05 3.39
CA VAL A 95 3.50 7.40 2.85
C VAL A 95 4.82 8.09 2.53
N TRP A 96 5.78 8.05 3.45
CA TRP A 96 7.12 8.62 3.21
C TRP A 96 7.84 7.97 2.03
N GLU A 97 7.74 6.64 1.89
CA GLU A 97 8.30 5.91 0.76
C GLU A 97 7.71 6.37 -0.57
N LEU A 98 6.39 6.52 -0.66
CA LEU A 98 5.74 7.03 -1.86
C LEU A 98 6.20 8.45 -2.20
N GLU A 99 6.40 9.29 -1.20
CA GLU A 99 6.94 10.64 -1.37
C GLU A 99 8.37 10.61 -1.93
N VAL A 100 9.22 9.74 -1.39
CA VAL A 100 10.60 9.52 -1.88
C VAL A 100 10.60 9.02 -3.33
N TRP A 101 9.60 8.24 -3.73
CA TRP A 101 9.40 7.81 -5.12
C TRP A 101 8.81 8.89 -6.03
N GLY A 102 8.49 10.07 -5.50
CA GLY A 102 8.03 11.24 -6.25
C GLY A 102 6.53 11.50 -6.18
N ALA A 103 5.78 10.82 -5.30
CA ALA A 103 4.40 11.21 -5.03
C ALA A 103 4.35 12.61 -4.39
N LEU A 104 3.45 13.45 -4.87
CA LEU A 104 3.28 14.81 -4.36
C LEU A 104 2.13 14.83 -3.35
N PHE A 105 2.48 14.87 -2.06
CA PHE A 105 1.51 15.10 -0.98
C PHE A 105 1.43 16.59 -0.65
N ASP A 106 0.21 17.06 -0.40
CA ASP A 106 -0.04 18.41 0.11
C ASP A 106 0.66 18.61 1.46
N ARG A 107 1.17 19.82 1.68
CA ARG A 107 1.96 20.16 2.87
C ARG A 107 1.10 20.92 3.88
N THR A 108 1.38 20.67 5.15
CA THR A 108 0.73 21.29 6.31
C THR A 108 1.77 21.79 7.28
#